data_AF-A0A5C5WM83-F1
#
_entry.id   AF-A0A5C5WM83-F1
#
_cell.length_a   1.000
_cell.length_b   1.000
_cell.length_c   1.000
_cell.angle_alpha   90.00
_cell.angle_beta   90.00
_cell.angle_gamma   90.00
#
_symmetry.space_group_name_H-M   'P 1'
#
loop_
_entity.id
_entity.type
_entity.pdbx_description
1 polymer ?
#
loop_
_entity_poly.entity_id
_entity_poly.type
_entity_poly.pdbx_seq_one_letter_code
_entity_poly.pdbx_strand_id
1 'polypeptide(L)'
;MFEVTTDTPWQNPVRVTDVNRDGKSTAIDALRIINQLARTRSDRLPDATRIAGEDHQYFDVTGDGRLTALDALRVINQVFREHNAPLPLESEHTATILPPIEAVDHIFADDESEYDLVNLF
;
A
#
# COMPACT_ATOMS: atom_id res chain seq x y z
N MET A 1 27.31 26.88 10.44
CA MET A 1 26.22 25.96 10.84
C MET A 1 25.24 25.95 9.67
N PHE A 2 25.13 24.85 8.94
CA PHE A 2 24.11 24.73 7.89
C PHE A 2 22.88 24.10 8.52
N GLU A 3 21.81 24.85 8.68
CA GLU A 3 20.51 24.27 9.01
C GLU A 3 19.99 23.59 7.75
N VAL A 4 19.95 22.26 7.75
CA VAL A 4 19.18 21.52 6.75
C VAL A 4 17.71 21.77 7.09
N THR A 5 17.15 22.83 6.53
CA THR A 5 15.70 23.06 6.52
C THR A 5 15.12 22.07 5.52
N THR A 6 14.66 20.92 6.01
CA THR A 6 13.85 20.01 5.20
C THR A 6 12.50 20.67 4.96
N ASP A 7 12.18 21.03 3.71
CA ASP A 7 10.91 21.67 3.36
C ASP A 7 9.68 20.81 3.74
N THR A 8 9.87 19.49 3.95
CA THR A 8 8.83 18.52 4.33
C THR A 8 9.20 17.75 5.63
N PRO A 9 9.14 18.40 6.80
CA PRO A 9 9.65 17.80 8.04
C PRO A 9 8.79 16.66 8.60
N TRP A 10 7.57 16.50 8.06
CA TRP A 10 6.63 15.42 8.35
C TRP A 10 6.72 14.24 7.40
N GLN A 11 7.62 14.31 6.42
CA GLN A 11 7.82 13.26 5.43
C GLN A 11 9.12 12.53 5.75
N ASN A 12 9.11 11.20 5.69
CA ASN A 12 10.33 10.43 5.90
C ASN A 12 11.26 10.70 4.70
N PRO A 13 12.46 11.27 4.91
CA PRO A 13 13.35 11.66 3.82
C PRO A 13 14.01 10.47 3.12
N VAL A 14 14.04 9.30 3.76
CA VAL A 14 14.63 8.08 3.21
C VAL A 14 13.59 7.29 2.43
N ARG A 15 12.39 7.15 3.00
CA ARG A 15 11.29 6.40 2.37
C ARG A 15 9.95 6.93 2.85
N VAL A 16 9.29 7.68 1.98
CA VAL A 16 8.08 8.45 2.33
C VAL A 16 6.94 7.60 2.94
N THR A 17 6.87 6.30 2.64
CA THR A 17 5.83 5.37 3.15
C THR A 17 6.22 4.61 4.42
N ASP A 18 7.46 4.76 4.90
CA ASP A 18 7.94 4.25 6.19
C ASP A 18 7.68 5.32 7.26
N VAL A 19 6.49 5.29 7.85
CA VAL A 19 5.97 6.35 8.74
C VAL A 19 6.60 6.24 10.13
N ASN A 20 6.88 5.02 10.59
CA ASN A 20 7.49 4.75 11.89
C ASN A 20 9.03 4.72 11.86
N ARG A 21 9.64 4.82 10.67
CA ARG A 21 11.09 4.80 10.45
C ARG A 21 11.77 3.48 10.82
N ASP A 22 11.06 2.36 10.71
CA ASP A 22 11.64 1.03 11.00
C ASP A 22 12.42 0.43 9.81
N GLY A 23 12.45 1.15 8.69
CA GLY A 23 13.16 0.75 7.48
C GLY A 23 12.34 -0.15 6.56
N LYS A 24 11.04 -0.32 6.79
CA LYS A 24 10.10 -1.07 5.94
C LYS A 24 8.86 -0.22 5.67
N SER A 25 8.12 -0.58 4.62
CA SER A 25 6.79 -0.01 4.38
C SER A 25 5.78 -1.12 4.57
N THR A 26 5.00 -1.02 5.63
CA THR A 26 4.12 -2.10 6.09
C THR A 26 2.73 -1.58 6.41
N ALA A 27 1.80 -2.48 6.70
CA ALA A 27 0.48 -2.10 7.18
C ALA A 27 0.53 -1.30 8.50
N ILE A 28 1.59 -1.43 9.31
CA ILE A 28 1.76 -0.68 10.55
C ILE A 28 1.86 0.82 10.24
N ASP A 29 2.58 1.20 9.19
CA ASP A 29 2.74 2.59 8.76
C ASP A 29 1.39 3.23 8.40
N ALA A 30 0.54 2.51 7.66
CA ALA A 30 -0.80 2.96 7.32
C ALA A 30 -1.68 3.09 8.57
N LEU A 31 -1.60 2.13 9.50
CA LEU A 31 -2.34 2.17 10.76
C LEU A 31 -1.92 3.34 11.65
N ARG A 32 -0.66 3.78 11.61
CA ARG A 32 -0.20 4.99 12.32
C ARG A 32 -0.93 6.24 11.82
N ILE A 33 -1.00 6.42 10.50
CA ILE A 33 -1.71 7.54 9.87
C ILE A 33 -3.21 7.50 10.21
N ILE A 34 -3.87 6.35 10.05
CA ILE A 34 -5.30 6.19 10.33
C ILE A 34 -5.63 6.49 11.80
N ASN A 35 -4.83 5.96 12.73
CA ASN A 35 -5.02 6.21 14.15
C ASN A 35 -4.82 7.69 14.50
N GLN A 36 -3.86 8.37 13.86
CA GLN A 36 -3.63 9.79 14.09
C GLN A 36 -4.77 10.65 13.51
N LEU A 37 -5.27 10.31 12.31
CA LEU A 37 -6.44 10.94 11.70
C LEU A 37 -7.67 10.85 12.61
N ALA A 38 -7.91 9.69 13.22
CA ALA A 38 -9.04 9.49 14.13
C ALA A 38 -8.93 10.31 15.43
N ARG A 39 -7.73 10.75 15.81
CA ARG A 39 -7.47 11.52 17.04
C ARG A 39 -7.37 13.02 16.80
N THR A 40 -6.99 13.43 15.60
CA THR A 40 -6.78 14.85 15.28
C THR A 40 -8.11 15.57 15.00
N ARG A 41 -8.13 16.89 15.24
CA ARG A 41 -9.25 17.77 14.87
C ARG A 41 -8.94 18.69 13.70
N SER A 42 -7.68 18.73 13.27
CA SER A 42 -7.17 19.54 12.17
C SER A 42 -6.31 18.64 11.28
N ASP A 43 -6.49 18.79 9.98
CA ASP A 43 -5.69 18.12 8.95
C ASP A 43 -4.32 18.78 8.80
N ARG A 44 -4.20 20.10 9.03
CA ARG A 44 -2.90 20.77 9.01
C ARG A 44 -1.99 20.26 10.11
N LEU A 45 -0.80 19.81 9.69
CA LEU A 45 0.25 19.43 10.61
C LEU A 45 0.91 20.68 11.22
N PRO A 46 1.28 20.62 12.50
CA PRO A 46 1.94 21.73 13.17
C PRO A 46 3.37 21.91 12.63
N ASP A 47 3.97 23.05 12.92
CA ASP A 47 5.37 23.28 12.59
C ASP A 47 6.26 22.25 13.30
N ALA A 48 7.04 21.49 12.54
CA ALA A 48 7.80 20.35 13.06
C ALA A 48 8.90 20.76 14.04
N THR A 49 9.37 22.01 13.99
CA THR A 49 10.26 22.60 15.00
C THR A 49 9.66 22.59 16.40
N ARG A 50 8.33 22.45 16.53
CA ARG A 50 7.62 22.37 17.81
C ARG A 50 7.45 20.94 18.33
N ILE A 51 7.71 19.92 17.51
CA ILE A 51 7.56 18.51 17.89
C ILE A 51 8.94 17.88 17.98
N ALA A 52 9.59 18.10 19.12
CA ALA A 52 10.82 17.41 19.49
C ALA A 52 10.43 16.27 20.47
N GLY A 53 10.45 15.01 20.01
CA GLY A 53 10.18 13.85 20.85
C GLY A 53 10.29 12.52 20.10
N GLU A 54 10.40 11.42 20.84
CA GLU A 54 10.45 10.04 20.32
C GLU A 54 9.19 9.62 19.54
N ASP A 55 8.11 10.39 19.65
CA ASP A 55 6.86 10.23 18.89
C ASP A 55 6.86 10.93 17.51
N HIS A 56 8.02 11.43 17.04
CA HIS A 56 8.12 12.05 15.72
C HIS A 56 7.95 11.00 14.61
N GLN A 57 6.71 10.84 14.16
CA GLN A 57 6.33 10.00 13.02
C GLN A 57 6.12 10.82 11.76
N TYR A 58 6.31 10.19 10.61
CA TYR A 58 6.25 10.85 9.31
C TYR A 58 4.85 10.70 8.67
N PHE A 59 3.86 11.34 9.28
CA PHE A 59 2.46 11.19 8.87
C PHE A 59 2.13 11.78 7.48
N ASP A 60 2.94 12.71 6.98
CA ASP A 60 2.74 13.38 5.69
C ASP A 60 3.49 12.65 4.57
N VAL A 61 2.85 11.64 4.02
CA VAL A 61 3.40 10.85 2.92
C VAL A 61 3.33 11.64 1.61
N THR A 62 2.38 12.56 1.50
CA THR A 62 2.19 13.38 0.30
C THR A 62 3.18 14.54 0.18
N GLY A 63 3.65 15.06 1.31
CA GLY A 63 4.51 16.23 1.43
C GLY A 63 3.76 17.56 1.31
N ASP A 64 2.44 17.58 1.51
CA ASP A 64 1.61 18.78 1.34
C ASP A 64 1.36 19.58 2.65
N GLY A 65 1.98 19.12 3.75
CA GLY A 65 1.85 19.72 5.08
C GLY A 65 0.53 19.37 5.77
N ARG A 66 -0.24 18.41 5.25
CA ARG A 66 -1.50 17.94 5.83
C ARG A 66 -1.42 16.45 6.12
N LEU A 67 -2.17 16.06 7.13
CA LEU A 67 -2.48 14.69 7.45
C LEU A 67 -3.90 14.40 6.96
N THR A 68 -4.00 13.60 5.90
CA THR A 68 -5.27 13.24 5.26
C THR A 68 -5.35 11.73 5.01
N ALA A 69 -6.54 11.25 4.62
CA ALA A 69 -6.71 9.86 4.21
C ALA A 69 -5.87 9.49 2.96
N LEU A 70 -5.45 10.48 2.15
CA LEU A 70 -4.60 10.25 0.99
C LEU A 70 -3.21 9.74 1.40
N ASP A 71 -2.67 10.21 2.52
CA ASP A 71 -1.39 9.75 3.05
C ASP A 71 -1.44 8.25 3.39
N ALA A 72 -2.50 7.82 4.09
CA ALA A 72 -2.73 6.41 4.43
C ALA A 72 -2.91 5.56 3.16
N LEU A 73 -3.68 6.04 2.19
CA LEU A 73 -3.92 5.33 0.94
C LEU A 73 -2.63 5.10 0.15
N ARG A 74 -1.69 6.06 0.14
CA ARG A 74 -0.39 5.90 -0.52
C ARG A 74 0.43 4.77 0.10
N VAL A 75 0.43 4.66 1.42
CA VAL A 75 1.10 3.55 2.12
C VAL A 75 0.46 2.21 1.76
N ILE A 76 -0.86 2.10 1.83
CA ILE A 76 -1.58 0.86 1.49
C ILE A 76 -1.26 0.40 0.06
N ASN A 77 -1.30 1.33 -0.90
CA ASN A 77 -0.97 1.02 -2.29
C ASN A 77 0.49 0.58 -2.44
N GLN A 78 1.42 1.19 -1.69
CA GLN A 78 2.82 0.79 -1.70
C GLN A 78 3.00 -0.63 -1.16
N VAL A 79 2.40 -0.94 -0.01
CA VAL A 79 2.43 -2.27 0.60
C VAL A 79 1.88 -3.31 -0.38
N PHE A 80 0.74 -3.03 -1.01
CA PHE A 80 0.17 -3.93 -2.02
C PHE A 80 1.13 -4.19 -3.18
N ARG A 81 1.80 -3.15 -3.71
CA ARG A 81 2.79 -3.30 -4.78
C ARG A 81 4.00 -4.13 -4.36
N GLU A 82 4.47 -3.99 -3.12
CA GLU A 82 5.60 -4.78 -2.62
C GLU A 82 5.25 -6.27 -2.46
N HIS A 83 4.01 -6.59 -2.10
CA HIS A 83 3.55 -7.97 -1.96
C HIS A 83 3.18 -8.61 -3.31
N ASN A 84 2.69 -7.81 -4.26
CA ASN A 84 2.26 -8.27 -5.59
C ASN A 84 3.25 -7.89 -6.70
N ALA A 85 4.48 -7.50 -6.35
CA ALA A 85 5.50 -7.22 -7.35
C ALA A 85 5.68 -8.47 -8.22
N PRO A 86 5.50 -8.39 -9.56
CA PRO A 86 5.86 -9.47 -10.44
C PRO A 86 7.31 -9.85 -10.12
N LEU A 87 7.57 -11.13 -9.86
CA LEU A 87 8.94 -11.61 -9.69
C LEU A 87 9.78 -11.09 -10.86
N PRO A 88 11.01 -10.60 -10.61
CA PRO A 88 11.92 -10.27 -11.69
C PRO A 88 11.94 -11.45 -12.65
N LEU A 89 11.62 -11.18 -13.92
CA LEU A 89 11.72 -12.18 -14.98
C LEU A 89 13.21 -12.50 -15.16
N GLU A 90 13.74 -13.35 -14.30
CA GLU A 90 14.93 -14.14 -14.61
C GLU A 90 14.53 -14.95 -15.86
N SER A 91 15.11 -14.56 -16.99
CA SER A 91 14.93 -15.19 -18.28
C SER A 91 15.11 -16.70 -18.19
N GLU A 92 14.07 -17.46 -18.52
CA GLU A 92 14.09 -18.71 -19.28
C GLU A 92 12.64 -19.21 -19.42
N HIS A 93 12.04 -18.96 -20.59
CA HIS A 93 10.94 -19.70 -21.22
C HIS A 93 9.57 -19.87 -20.50
N THR A 94 8.55 -19.32 -21.16
CA THR A 94 7.09 -19.51 -20.94
C THR A 94 6.46 -18.82 -19.73
N ALA A 95 6.49 -17.48 -19.72
CA ALA A 95 5.44 -16.73 -19.03
C ALA A 95 4.12 -17.02 -19.75
N THR A 96 3.34 -17.99 -19.26
CA THR A 96 1.90 -17.99 -19.52
C THR A 96 1.36 -16.75 -18.84
N ILE A 97 1.23 -15.68 -19.62
CA ILE A 97 0.42 -14.53 -19.26
C ILE A 97 -0.98 -15.09 -19.08
N LEU A 98 -1.43 -15.29 -17.83
CA LEU A 98 -2.85 -15.48 -17.59
C LEU A 98 -3.53 -14.20 -18.11
N PRO A 99 -4.47 -14.30 -19.07
CA PRO A 99 -5.15 -13.13 -19.57
C PRO A 99 -5.91 -12.43 -18.43
N PRO A 100 -6.27 -11.15 -18.61
CA PRO A 100 -7.14 -10.42 -17.68
C PRO A 100 -8.39 -11.23 -17.33
N ILE A 101 -8.96 -10.95 -16.15
CA ILE A 101 -10.11 -11.63 -15.51
C ILE A 101 -11.43 -11.44 -16.30
N GLU A 102 -11.39 -11.40 -17.63
CA GLU A 102 -12.54 -11.53 -18.52
C GLU A 102 -12.67 -12.96 -19.07
N ALA A 103 -11.68 -13.85 -18.86
CA ALA A 103 -11.74 -15.25 -19.29
C ALA A 103 -12.55 -16.18 -18.34
N VAL A 104 -13.15 -15.63 -17.27
CA VAL A 104 -13.96 -16.44 -16.32
C VAL A 104 -15.20 -17.04 -17.01
N ASP A 105 -15.66 -16.46 -18.12
CA ASP A 105 -16.83 -16.95 -18.86
C ASP A 105 -16.58 -18.25 -19.66
N HIS A 106 -15.31 -18.65 -19.83
CA HIS A 106 -14.95 -19.86 -20.57
C HIS A 106 -14.42 -21.02 -19.70
N ILE A 107 -14.17 -20.80 -18.40
CA ILE A 107 -13.67 -21.84 -17.49
C ILE A 107 -14.76 -22.84 -17.08
N PHE A 108 -16.04 -22.51 -17.30
CA PHE A 108 -17.18 -23.39 -17.00
C PHE A 108 -17.74 -24.13 -18.23
N ALA A 109 -17.10 -24.03 -19.40
CA ALA A 109 -17.68 -24.56 -20.64
C ALA A 109 -17.41 -26.05 -20.91
N ASP A 110 -16.66 -26.76 -20.05
CA ASP A 110 -16.17 -28.12 -20.34
C ASP A 110 -16.50 -29.15 -19.24
N ASP A 111 -17.69 -29.10 -18.63
CA ASP A 111 -18.20 -30.25 -17.86
C ASP A 111 -19.70 -30.46 -18.03
N GLU A 112 -20.13 -30.72 -19.26
CA GLU A 112 -21.34 -31.53 -19.49
C GLU A 112 -20.91 -33.00 -19.63
N SER A 113 -20.36 -33.56 -18.54
CA SER A 113 -20.22 -35.01 -18.40
C SER A 113 -21.61 -35.63 -18.23
N GLU A 114 -22.15 -36.09 -19.36
CA GLU A 114 -22.80 -37.39 -19.52
C GLU A 114 -23.42 -37.99 -18.23
N TYR A 115 -24.58 -37.50 -17.83
CA TYR A 115 -25.46 -38.22 -16.89
C TYR A 115 -26.13 -39.38 -17.62
N ASP A 116 -25.41 -40.49 -17.80
CA ASP A 116 -26.01 -41.78 -18.12
C ASP A 116 -26.53 -42.44 -16.83
N LEU A 117 -27.70 -42.01 -16.35
CA LEU A 117 -28.47 -42.73 -15.31
C LEU A 117 -29.97 -42.41 -15.37
N VAL A 118 -30.73 -43.03 -16.28
CA VAL A 118 -32.01 -43.71 -15.99
C VAL A 118 -32.57 -44.43 -17.22
N ASN A 119 -32.32 -45.73 -17.31
CA ASN A 119 -33.29 -46.73 -17.78
C ASN A 119 -32.88 -48.11 -17.21
N LEU A 120 -33.05 -48.25 -15.90
CA LEU A 120 -33.28 -49.55 -15.28
C LEU A 120 -34.63 -49.48 -14.57
N PHE A 121 -35.70 -49.67 -15.35
CA PHE A 121 -36.84 -50.55 -15.11
C PHE A 121 -37.71 -50.58 -16.36
#